data_AF-A0A8K0ETB5-F1
#
_entry.id   AF-A0A8K0ETB5-F1
#
_cell.length_a   1.000
_cell.length_b   1.000
_cell.length_c   1.000
_cell.angle_alpha   90.00
_cell.angle_beta   90.00
_cell.angle_gamma   90.00
#
_symmetry.space_group_name_H-M   'P 1'
#
loop_
_entity.id
_entity.type
_entity.pdbx_description
1 polymer ?
#
loop_
_entity_poly.entity_id
_entity_poly.type
_entity_poly.pdbx_seq_one_letter_code
_entity_poly.pdbx_strand_id
1 'polypeptide(L)' 'MHAARSLVQRAGFSTSTRKALDNKVLEKQKIMQAPSGEMVYLKGGSTDKMYYRTTMGLVIFGVGYSIFSLLAACLPKKSD' A
#
# COMPACT_ATOMS: atom_id res chain seq x y z
N MET A 1 -52.25 31.63 -0.63
CA MET A 1 -52.35 30.17 -0.46
C MET A 1 -51.04 29.66 0.12
N HIS A 2 -50.97 29.58 1.45
CA HIS A 2 -49.83 29.03 2.17
C HIS A 2 -50.04 27.51 2.30
N ALA A 3 -49.18 26.71 1.67
CA ALA A 3 -49.18 25.27 1.85
C ALA A 3 -47.79 24.84 2.32
N ALA A 4 -47.71 24.56 3.61
CA ALA A 4 -46.53 24.10 4.32
C ALA A 4 -46.01 22.78 3.71
N ARG A 5 -44.77 22.79 3.23
CA ARG A 5 -44.04 21.57 2.90
C ARG A 5 -43.64 20.91 4.22
N SER A 6 -44.26 19.77 4.53
CA SER A 6 -43.92 18.96 5.68
C SER A 6 -42.47 18.48 5.59
N LEU A 7 -41.65 18.93 6.54
CA LEU A 7 -40.31 18.41 6.73
C LEU A 7 -40.42 17.03 7.34
N VAL A 8 -40.16 15.99 6.54
CA VAL A 8 -39.95 14.63 7.01
C VAL A 8 -38.74 14.64 7.95
N GLN A 9 -38.99 14.70 9.25
CA GLN A 9 -37.99 14.41 10.28
C GLN A 9 -37.64 12.93 10.21
N ARG A 10 -36.69 12.57 9.34
CA ARG A 10 -36.00 11.28 9.41
C ARG A 10 -35.05 11.35 10.60
N ALA A 11 -35.56 11.07 11.80
CA ALA A 11 -34.73 10.73 12.95
C ALA A 11 -34.03 9.39 12.67
N GLY A 12 -32.96 9.44 11.87
CA GLY A 12 -32.06 8.32 11.68
C GLY A 12 -31.23 8.14 12.94
N PHE A 13 -31.31 6.95 13.53
CA PHE A 13 -30.44 6.49 14.61
C PHE A 13 -28.97 6.90 14.35
N SER A 14 -28.48 7.89 15.09
CA SER A 14 -27.09 8.35 15.03
C SER A 14 -26.22 7.46 15.91
N THR A 15 -25.73 6.36 15.35
CA THR A 15 -24.68 5.55 15.98
C THR A 15 -23.31 6.05 15.53
N SER A 16 -22.93 7.28 15.93
CA SER A 16 -21.57 7.80 15.71
C SER A 16 -20.77 7.85 17.01
N THR A 17 -20.62 6.71 17.68
CA THR A 17 -19.60 6.53 18.74
C THR A 17 -18.27 6.00 18.20
N ARG A 18 -18.05 5.99 16.88
CA ARG A 18 -16.70 5.90 16.33
C ARG A 18 -16.15 7.32 16.28
N LYS A 19 -15.00 7.60 16.92
CA LYS A 19 -14.21 8.80 16.58
C LYS A 19 -14.04 8.76 15.06
N ALA A 20 -14.73 9.64 14.33
CA ALA A 20 -14.56 9.75 12.89
C ALA A 20 -13.11 10.21 12.69
N LEU A 21 -12.23 9.29 12.29
CA LEU A 21 -10.91 9.69 11.82
C LEU A 21 -11.11 10.66 10.67
N ASP A 22 -10.39 11.77 10.67
CA ASP A 22 -10.52 12.78 9.63
C ASP A 22 -10.29 12.15 8.25
N ASN A 23 -11.13 12.54 7.29
CA ASN A 23 -10.95 12.10 5.91
C ASN A 23 -9.68 12.75 5.33
N LYS A 24 -8.67 11.92 5.03
CA LYS A 24 -7.39 12.34 4.45
C LYS A 24 -7.26 12.06 2.94
N VAL A 25 -8.34 11.70 2.25
CA VAL A 25 -8.30 11.31 0.83
C VAL A 25 -7.77 12.45 -0.04
N LEU A 26 -8.24 13.69 0.17
CA LEU A 26 -7.79 14.85 -0.61
C LEU A 26 -6.29 15.12 -0.45
N GLU A 27 -5.76 14.95 0.77
CA GLU A 27 -4.32 15.11 1.03
C GLU A 27 -3.49 14.06 0.29
N LYS A 28 -3.92 12.80 0.31
CA LYS A 28 -3.24 11.71 -0.40
C LYS A 28 -3.36 11.86 -1.91
N GLN A 29 -4.52 12.27 -2.42
CA GLN A 29 -4.73 12.55 -3.84
C GLN A 29 -3.80 13.66 -4.32
N LYS A 30 -3.63 14.74 -3.53
CA LYS A 30 -2.69 15.83 -3.86
C LYS A 30 -1.25 15.33 -4.04
N ILE A 31 -0.78 14.42 -3.18
CA ILE A 31 0.57 13.84 -3.27
C ILE A 31 0.69 12.97 -4.53
N MET A 32 -0.28 12.08 -4.77
CA MET A 32 -0.23 11.13 -5.88
C MET A 32 -0.43 11.78 -7.25
N GLN A 33 -1.22 12.86 -7.31
CA GLN A 33 -1.54 13.59 -8.53
C GLN A 33 -0.62 14.80 -8.77
N ALA A 34 0.29 15.10 -7.84
CA ALA A 34 1.29 16.15 -8.07
C ALA A 34 2.06 15.86 -9.38
N PRO A 35 2.34 16.87 -10.21
CA PRO A 35 3.07 16.72 -11.46
C PRO A 35 4.57 16.50 -11.18
N SER A 36 4.90 15.37 -10.55
CA SER A 36 6.27 14.90 -10.39
C SER A 36 6.53 13.74 -11.35
N GLY A 37 7.75 13.66 -11.88
CA GLY A 37 8.17 12.61 -12.80
C GLY A 37 8.43 11.25 -12.16
N GLU A 38 8.16 11.11 -10.86
CA GLU A 38 8.31 9.84 -10.16
C GLU A 38 7.16 8.89 -10.49
N MET A 39 7.49 7.61 -10.68
CA MET A 39 6.52 6.55 -10.92
C MET A 39 5.64 6.30 -9.68
N VAL A 40 4.43 5.79 -9.90
CA VAL A 40 3.40 5.57 -8.85
C VAL A 40 3.92 4.80 -7.64
N TYR A 41 4.79 3.80 -7.83
CA TYR A 41 5.32 2.95 -6.75
C TYR A 41 6.48 3.56 -5.96
N LEU A 42 6.94 4.77 -6.32
CA LEU A 42 7.93 5.55 -5.55
C LEU A 42 7.37 6.92 -5.11
N LYS A 43 6.13 7.22 -5.50
CA LYS A 43 5.49 8.54 -5.38
C LYS A 43 5.23 8.95 -3.93
N GLY A 44 5.14 7.98 -3.01
CA GLY A 44 5.05 8.21 -1.57
C GLY A 44 6.37 8.64 -0.91
N GLY A 45 7.48 8.67 -1.68
CA GLY A 45 8.74 9.28 -1.29
C GLY A 45 9.77 8.29 -0.75
N SER A 46 10.53 8.71 0.27
CA SER A 46 11.70 7.98 0.77
C SER A 46 11.37 6.59 1.33
N THR A 47 10.21 6.45 1.96
CA THR A 47 9.72 5.18 2.51
C THR A 47 9.53 4.15 1.40
N ASP A 48 8.88 4.52 0.30
CA ASP A 48 8.67 3.65 -0.86
C ASP A 48 10.00 3.21 -1.48
N LYS A 49 10.95 4.15 -1.61
CA LYS A 49 12.31 3.87 -2.12
C LYS A 49 13.06 2.88 -1.22
N MET A 50 12.97 3.04 0.09
CA MET A 50 13.59 2.12 1.05
C MET A 50 12.96 0.73 0.95
N TYR A 51 11.62 0.63 0.95
CA TYR A 51 10.92 -0.64 0.81
C TYR A 51 11.28 -1.36 -0.50
N TYR A 52 11.29 -0.63 -1.62
CA TYR A 52 11.67 -1.20 -2.91
C TYR A 52 13.09 -1.78 -2.89
N ARG A 53 14.06 -1.01 -2.38
CA ARG A 53 15.47 -1.44 -2.34
C ARG A 53 15.67 -2.66 -1.44
N THR A 54 15.03 -2.68 -0.27
CA THR A 54 15.10 -3.82 0.65
C THR A 54 14.50 -5.07 0.03
N THR A 55 13.30 -4.97 -0.56
CA THR A 55 12.63 -6.10 -1.21
C THR A 55 13.45 -6.61 -2.38
N MET A 56 13.98 -5.72 -3.22
CA MET A 56 14.82 -6.11 -4.35
C MET A 56 16.11 -6.80 -3.89
N GLY A 57 16.75 -6.29 -2.83
CA GLY A 57 17.92 -6.93 -2.22
C GLY A 57 17.62 -8.35 -1.73
N LEU A 58 16.49 -8.54 -1.05
CA LEU A 58 16.06 -9.86 -0.58
C LEU A 58 15.80 -10.84 -1.75
N VAL A 59 15.14 -10.37 -2.81
CA VAL A 59 14.87 -11.18 -4.01
C VAL A 59 16.17 -11.60 -4.69
N ILE A 60 17.10 -10.66 -4.94
CA ILE A 60 18.39 -10.96 -5.56
C ILE A 60 19.17 -11.97 -4.72
N PHE A 61 19.21 -11.77 -3.39
CA PHE A 61 19.84 -12.72 -2.48
C PHE A 61 19.20 -14.11 -2.54
N GLY A 62 17.87 -14.19 -2.47
CA GLY A 62 17.14 -15.45 -2.52
C GLY A 62 17.34 -16.21 -3.83
N VAL A 63 17.35 -15.49 -4.97
CA VAL A 63 17.64 -16.08 -6.29
C VAL A 63 19.07 -16.61 -6.33
N GLY A 64 20.06 -15.82 -5.89
CA GLY A 64 21.45 -16.26 -5.83
C GLY A 64 21.64 -17.50 -4.96
N TYR A 65 21.02 -17.53 -3.78
CA TYR A 65 21.06 -18.69 -2.88
C TYR A 65 20.40 -19.93 -3.49
N SER A 66 19.28 -19.74 -4.19
CA SER A 66 18.58 -20.84 -4.87
C SER A 66 19.44 -21.43 -5.99
N ILE A 67 20.10 -20.60 -6.79
CA ILE A 67 21.03 -21.05 -7.84
C ILE A 67 22.22 -21.80 -7.21
N PHE A 68 22.82 -21.26 -6.16
CA PHE A 68 23.90 -21.94 -5.43
C PHE A 68 23.46 -23.33 -4.94
N SER A 69 22.29 -23.40 -4.32
CA SER A 69 21.72 -24.65 -3.80
C SER A 69 21.45 -25.66 -4.91
N LEU A 70 20.93 -25.20 -6.06
CA LEU A 70 20.70 -26.03 -7.23
C LEU A 70 22.02 -26.62 -7.76
N LEU A 71 23.04 -25.78 -7.93
CA LEU A 71 24.36 -26.23 -8.40
C LEU A 71 25.00 -27.23 -7.42
N ALA A 72 24.90 -26.97 -6.12
CA ALA A 72 25.39 -27.88 -5.09
C ALA A 72 24.64 -29.23 -5.12
N ALA A 73 23.36 -29.24 -5.45
CA ALA A 73 22.57 -30.46 -5.61
C ALA A 73 22.89 -31.24 -6.90
N CYS A 74 23.28 -30.55 -7.97
CA CYS A 74 23.68 -31.18 -9.24
C CYS A 74 25.05 -31.89 -9.17
N LEU A 75 25.91 -31.52 -8.21
CA LEU A 75 27.22 -32.14 -8.05
C LEU A 75 27.11 -33.41 -7.20
N PRO A 76 27.75 -34.52 -7.61
CA PRO A 76 27.71 -35.76 -6.84
C PRO A 76 28.39 -35.55 -5.49
N LYS A 77 27.66 -35.89 -4.42
CA LYS A 77 28.20 -35.83 -3.06
C LYS A 77 28.99 -37.12 -2.81
N LYS A 78 30.22 -37.01 -2.31
CA LYS A 78 30.98 -38.18 -1.85
C LYS A 78 30.17 -38.84 -0.72
N SER A 79 29.82 -40.10 -0.90
CA SER A 79 29.42 -40.99 0.18
C SER A 79 30.69 -41.47 0.88
N ASP A 80 30.77 -41.28 2.19
CA ASP A 80 31.78 -41.94 3.03
C ASP A 80 31.65 -43.47 2.94
#